data_AF-A0A699WAL8-F1
#
_entry.id   AF-A0A699WAL8-F1
#
_cell.length_a   1.000
_cell.length_b   1.000
_cell.length_c   1.000
_cell.angle_alpha   90.00
_cell.angle_beta   90.00
_cell.angle_gamma   90.00
#
_symmetry.space_group_name_H-M   'P 1'
#
loop_
_entity.id
_entity.type
_entity.pdbx_description
1 polymer ?
#
loop_
_entity_poly.entity_id
_entity_poly.type
_entity_poly.pdbx_seq_one_letter_code
_entity_poly.pdbx_strand_id
1 'polypeptide(L)'
;MKLSLLPALLLLLGQSAMAQSLSTMHWQNAPKKSQVAGNKLQVQVEGGTDFWRVTHYGFIRDNGHFYYLEQEGDFLAKVKVVGHYKELYDQAGLMVRLDEKNWIKTGIEYVKGVQNVSAVVTREVSDWSVVPRQDSPA
;
A
#
# COMPACT_ATOMS: atom_id res chain seq x y z
N MET A 1 -20.05 17.14 56.22
CA MET A 1 -20.15 16.58 54.86
C MET A 1 -19.01 17.12 54.01
N LYS A 2 -17.96 16.31 53.76
CA LYS A 2 -16.92 16.62 52.77
C LYS A 2 -16.98 15.51 51.73
N LEU A 3 -17.53 15.82 50.55
CA LEU A 3 -17.52 14.93 49.40
C LEU A 3 -16.13 15.01 48.76
N SER A 4 -15.35 13.93 48.84
CA SER A 4 -14.08 13.83 48.11
C SER A 4 -14.37 13.21 46.75
N LEU A 5 -14.23 13.99 45.68
CA LEU A 5 -14.22 13.48 44.31
C LEU A 5 -12.81 12.99 44.00
N LEU A 6 -12.63 11.67 43.89
CA LEU A 6 -11.46 11.08 43.24
C LEU A 6 -11.63 11.18 41.72
N PRO A 7 -10.62 11.62 40.95
CA PRO A 7 -10.67 11.53 39.50
C PRO A 7 -10.42 10.07 39.12
N ALA A 8 -11.36 9.47 38.38
CA ALA A 8 -11.14 8.20 37.71
C ALA A 8 -10.09 8.41 36.60
N LEU A 9 -8.85 8.04 36.88
CA LEU A 9 -7.79 7.99 35.89
C LEU A 9 -8.08 6.84 34.92
N LEU A 10 -8.69 7.16 33.78
CA LEU A 10 -8.95 6.21 32.71
C LEU A 10 -7.61 5.88 32.03
N LEU A 11 -6.96 4.80 32.47
CA LEU A 11 -5.80 4.25 31.76
C LEU A 11 -6.27 3.70 30.40
N LEU A 12 -6.06 4.49 29.34
CA LEU A 12 -6.07 4.02 27.96
C LEU A 12 -4.87 3.07 27.77
N LEU A 13 -5.05 1.79 28.09
CA LEU A 13 -4.15 0.73 27.65
C LEU A 13 -4.24 0.68 26.12
N GLY A 14 -3.23 1.25 25.45
CA GLY A 14 -3.08 1.14 24.01
C GLY A 14 -2.95 -0.33 23.64
N GLN A 15 -4.01 -0.90 23.04
CA GLN A 15 -3.95 -2.25 22.51
C GLN A 15 -2.96 -2.25 21.33
N SER A 16 -1.85 -2.96 21.49
CA SER A 16 -0.98 -3.29 20.37
C SER A 16 -1.76 -4.24 19.45
N ALA A 17 -2.30 -3.71 18.35
CA ALA A 17 -2.86 -4.54 17.31
C ALA A 17 -1.77 -5.52 16.82
N MET A 18 -2.04 -6.82 16.94
CA MET A 18 -1.19 -7.82 16.30
C MET A 18 -1.27 -7.62 14.79
N ALA A 19 -0.12 -7.57 14.12
CA ALA A 19 -0.10 -7.53 12.65
C ALA A 19 -0.73 -8.83 12.11
N GLN A 20 -1.56 -8.71 11.06
CA GLN A 20 -2.18 -9.87 10.43
C GLN A 20 -1.11 -10.81 9.86
N SER A 21 -1.34 -12.13 9.91
CA SER A 21 -0.46 -13.10 9.27
C SER A 21 -0.48 -12.92 7.76
N LEU A 22 0.70 -12.77 7.16
CA LEU A 22 0.81 -12.73 5.70
C LEU A 22 0.40 -14.06 5.06
N SER A 23 0.47 -15.19 5.78
CA SER A 23 0.17 -16.51 5.23
C SER A 23 -1.30 -16.71 4.85
N THR A 24 -2.21 -15.84 5.29
CA THR A 24 -3.66 -15.94 5.03
C THR A 24 -4.14 -14.98 3.94
N MET A 25 -3.22 -14.30 3.24
CA MET A 25 -3.53 -13.33 2.20
C MET A 25 -3.54 -13.98 0.81
N HIS A 26 -4.23 -13.33 -0.13
CA HIS A 26 -4.46 -13.80 -1.48
C HIS A 26 -3.77 -12.89 -2.51
N TRP A 27 -3.40 -13.47 -3.65
CA TRP A 27 -2.86 -12.71 -4.78
C TRP A 27 -3.95 -12.38 -5.78
N GLN A 28 -4.05 -11.10 -6.14
CA GLN A 28 -4.52 -10.67 -7.45
C GLN A 28 -3.29 -10.46 -8.33
N ASN A 29 -3.25 -11.14 -9.48
CA ASN A 29 -2.10 -11.17 -10.40
C ASN A 29 -0.81 -11.66 -9.71
N ALA A 30 -0.76 -12.94 -9.33
CA ALA A 30 0.41 -13.50 -8.65
C ALA A 30 1.70 -13.36 -9.50
N PRO A 31 2.81 -12.90 -8.91
CA PRO A 31 4.11 -12.87 -9.59
C PRO A 31 4.62 -14.30 -9.81
N LYS A 32 5.53 -14.50 -10.77
CA LYS A 32 6.14 -15.82 -11.01
C LYS A 32 6.96 -16.30 -9.81
N LYS A 33 7.51 -15.36 -9.04
CA LYS A 33 8.32 -15.64 -7.85
C LYS A 33 7.92 -14.73 -6.71
N SER A 34 7.38 -15.33 -5.67
CA SER A 34 7.18 -14.71 -4.37
C SER A 34 7.41 -15.70 -3.24
N GLN A 35 7.71 -15.18 -2.05
CA GLN A 35 7.85 -15.98 -0.85
C GLN A 35 7.41 -15.18 0.37
N VAL A 36 6.58 -15.81 1.22
CA VAL A 36 6.29 -15.32 2.56
C VAL A 36 7.22 -16.00 3.55
N ALA A 37 7.93 -15.21 4.36
CA ALA A 37 8.81 -15.69 5.42
C ALA A 37 8.55 -14.88 6.71
N GLY A 38 7.79 -15.46 7.63
CA GLY A 38 7.31 -14.77 8.83
C GLY A 38 6.43 -13.58 8.48
N ASN A 39 6.87 -12.37 8.85
CA ASN A 39 6.17 -11.11 8.58
C ASN A 39 6.68 -10.35 7.35
N LYS A 40 7.44 -11.03 6.46
CA LYS A 40 7.98 -10.43 5.25
C LYS A 40 7.44 -11.15 4.02
N LEU A 41 6.99 -10.36 3.06
CA LEU A 41 6.72 -10.80 1.69
C LEU A 41 7.90 -10.35 0.81
N GLN A 42 8.49 -11.30 0.07
CA GLN A 42 9.47 -11.03 -0.96
C GLN A 42 8.86 -11.30 -2.33
N VAL A 43 9.06 -10.39 -3.28
CA VAL A 43 8.48 -10.45 -4.61
C VAL A 43 9.55 -10.11 -5.64
N GLN A 44 9.66 -10.93 -6.69
CA GLN A 44 10.35 -10.53 -7.91
C GLN A 44 9.29 -10.04 -8.90
N VAL A 45 9.28 -8.73 -9.17
CA VAL A 45 8.30 -8.09 -10.06
C VAL A 45 8.71 -8.28 -11.52
N GLU A 46 7.78 -8.68 -12.36
CA GLU A 46 8.00 -8.74 -13.81
C GLU A 46 7.67 -7.40 -14.49
N GLY A 47 8.33 -7.11 -15.62
CA GLY A 47 7.98 -5.94 -16.43
C GLY A 47 6.59 -6.06 -17.07
N GLY A 48 5.98 -4.92 -17.39
CA GLY A 48 4.68 -4.87 -18.09
C GLY A 48 3.46 -4.99 -17.18
N THR A 49 3.64 -4.87 -15.86
CA THR A 49 2.57 -4.88 -14.86
C THR A 49 2.27 -3.47 -14.38
N ASP A 50 0.99 -3.08 -14.29
CA ASP A 50 0.60 -1.76 -13.78
C ASP A 50 -0.87 -1.74 -13.31
N PHE A 51 -1.21 -0.69 -12.57
CA PHE A 51 -2.57 -0.26 -12.24
C PHE A 51 -2.77 1.19 -12.69
N TRP A 52 -3.58 1.40 -13.73
CA TRP A 52 -3.91 2.72 -14.25
C TRP A 52 -5.22 2.69 -15.03
N ARG A 53 -5.99 3.78 -14.99
CA ARG A 53 -7.23 3.92 -15.77
C ARG A 53 -7.30 5.25 -16.51
N VAL A 54 -7.22 5.19 -17.84
CA VAL A 54 -7.68 6.17 -18.85
C VAL A 54 -6.96 7.51 -18.85
N THR A 55 -6.86 8.20 -17.72
CA THR A 55 -6.41 9.60 -17.64
C THR A 55 -5.09 9.81 -18.38
N HIS A 56 -5.07 10.83 -19.24
CA HIS A 56 -3.96 11.23 -20.12
C HIS A 56 -3.54 10.20 -21.19
N TYR A 57 -3.43 8.92 -20.86
CA TYR A 57 -2.85 7.90 -21.73
C TYR A 57 -3.86 7.06 -22.53
N GLY A 58 -5.16 7.12 -22.20
CA GLY A 58 -6.23 6.41 -22.89
C GLY A 58 -6.29 4.90 -22.68
N PHE A 59 -5.28 4.28 -22.03
CA PHE A 59 -5.25 2.84 -21.76
C PHE A 59 -5.75 2.49 -20.35
N ILE A 60 -6.07 1.20 -20.16
CA ILE A 60 -6.36 0.61 -18.85
C ILE A 60 -5.32 -0.49 -18.57
N ARG A 61 -4.83 -0.53 -17.33
CA ARG A 61 -3.98 -1.59 -16.77
C ARG A 61 -4.54 -1.99 -15.41
N ASP A 62 -4.72 -3.28 -15.20
CA ASP A 62 -5.20 -3.86 -13.94
C ASP A 62 -4.45 -5.18 -13.65
N ASN A 63 -3.20 -5.26 -14.10
CA ASN A 63 -2.36 -6.47 -14.08
C ASN A 63 -1.16 -6.34 -13.12
N GLY A 64 -1.12 -5.31 -12.28
CA GLY A 64 -0.15 -5.17 -11.20
C GLY A 64 -0.33 -6.24 -10.12
N HIS A 65 0.77 -6.59 -9.43
CA HIS A 65 0.72 -7.56 -8.33
C HIS A 65 0.10 -6.94 -7.09
N PHE A 66 -0.93 -7.59 -6.54
CA PHE A 66 -1.60 -7.14 -5.32
C PHE A 66 -1.80 -8.31 -4.36
N TYR A 67 -1.12 -8.27 -3.22
CA TYR A 67 -1.26 -9.24 -2.14
C TYR A 67 -2.16 -8.66 -1.06
N TYR A 68 -3.31 -9.27 -0.83
CA TYR A 68 -4.40 -8.64 -0.09
C TYR A 68 -5.12 -9.59 0.84
N LEU A 69 -5.88 -9.01 1.75
CA LEU A 69 -6.96 -9.65 2.48
C LEU A 69 -8.18 -8.74 2.38
N GLU A 70 -9.35 -9.32 2.56
CA GLU A 70 -10.60 -8.57 2.62
C GLU A 70 -10.81 -8.04 4.04
N GLN A 71 -11.26 -6.79 4.15
CA GLN A 71 -11.49 -6.12 5.42
C GLN A 71 -12.79 -5.33 5.35
N GLU A 72 -13.64 -5.52 6.36
CA GLU A 72 -14.87 -4.76 6.56
C GLU A 72 -14.68 -3.70 7.66
N GLY A 73 -15.36 -2.57 7.53
CA GLY A 73 -15.33 -1.49 8.51
C GLY A 73 -14.01 -0.73 8.57
N ASP A 74 -13.82 0.02 9.65
CA ASP A 74 -12.64 0.85 9.85
C ASP A 74 -11.39 0.00 10.10
N PHE A 75 -10.29 0.35 9.44
CA PHE A 75 -9.01 -0.33 9.62
C PHE A 75 -7.84 0.64 9.57
N LEU A 76 -6.71 0.17 10.08
CA LEU A 76 -5.43 0.82 9.93
C LEU A 76 -4.45 -0.16 9.29
N ALA A 77 -3.79 0.26 8.21
CA ALA A 77 -2.78 -0.53 7.53
C ALA A 77 -1.45 0.22 7.49
N LYS A 78 -0.37 -0.49 7.79
CA LYS A 78 1.02 0.01 7.73
C LYS A 78 1.88 -1.04 7.05
N VAL A 79 2.71 -0.62 6.12
CA VAL A 79 3.69 -1.47 5.44
C VAL A 79 5.04 -0.76 5.40
N LYS A 80 6.12 -1.51 5.60
CA LYS A 80 7.47 -1.06 5.26
C LYS A 80 7.83 -1.67 3.91
N VAL A 81 8.12 -0.81 2.93
CA VAL A 81 8.55 -1.24 1.60
C VAL A 81 10.05 -1.02 1.48
N VAL A 82 10.75 -2.03 0.94
CA VAL A 82 12.15 -1.94 0.55
C VAL A 82 12.23 -2.52 -0.86
N GLY A 83 12.79 -1.75 -1.79
CA GLY A 83 12.84 -2.14 -3.20
C GLY A 83 14.17 -1.78 -3.83
N HIS A 84 14.60 -2.59 -4.78
CA HIS A 84 15.73 -2.29 -5.66
C HIS A 84 15.23 -1.59 -6.93
N TYR A 85 14.70 -0.37 -6.78
CA TYR A 85 14.17 0.44 -7.87
C TYR A 85 15.28 0.79 -8.88
N LYS A 86 15.06 0.49 -10.15
CA LYS A 86 16.05 0.67 -11.22
C LYS A 86 15.44 1.20 -12.50
N GLU A 87 14.28 0.70 -12.87
CA GLU A 87 13.65 0.98 -14.16
C GLU A 87 12.57 2.05 -14.02
N LEU A 88 12.35 2.78 -15.11
CA LEU A 88 11.30 3.80 -15.18
C LEU A 88 9.93 3.17 -14.84
N TYR A 89 9.24 3.76 -13.86
CA TYR A 89 7.95 3.34 -13.31
C TYR A 89 7.98 2.09 -12.41
N ASP A 90 9.14 1.70 -11.88
CA ASP A 90 9.17 0.75 -10.76
C ASP A 90 8.35 1.29 -9.58
N GLN A 91 7.44 0.48 -9.07
CA GLN A 91 6.46 0.86 -8.05
C GLN A 91 6.37 -0.19 -6.95
N ALA A 92 6.26 0.24 -5.70
CA ALA A 92 5.88 -0.63 -4.59
C ALA A 92 5.29 0.19 -3.45
N GLY A 93 4.27 -0.36 -2.78
CA GLY A 93 3.46 0.42 -1.86
C GLY A 93 2.33 -0.36 -1.22
N LEU A 94 1.28 0.38 -0.87
CA LEU A 94 0.02 -0.11 -0.33
C LEU A 94 -1.09 0.19 -1.33
N MET A 95 -2.08 -0.71 -1.39
CA MET A 95 -3.29 -0.51 -2.14
C MET A 95 -4.51 -0.77 -1.25
N VAL A 96 -5.53 0.06 -1.41
CA VAL A 96 -6.90 -0.18 -0.95
C VAL A 96 -7.76 -0.31 -2.18
N ARG A 97 -8.51 -1.41 -2.29
CA ARG A 97 -9.26 -1.73 -3.50
C ARG A 97 -10.65 -2.21 -3.14
N LEU A 98 -11.65 -1.66 -3.82
CA LEU A 98 -13.02 -2.13 -3.78
C LEU A 98 -13.32 -3.01 -5.01
N ASP A 99 -12.95 -2.54 -6.20
CA ASP A 99 -13.16 -3.24 -7.48
C ASP A 99 -12.18 -2.73 -8.56
N GLU A 100 -12.33 -3.14 -9.82
CA GLU A 100 -11.44 -2.76 -10.92
C GLU A 100 -11.50 -1.29 -11.32
N LYS A 101 -12.54 -0.56 -10.90
CA LYS A 101 -12.77 0.86 -11.18
C LYS A 101 -12.58 1.74 -9.96
N ASN A 102 -12.50 1.17 -8.75
CA ASN A 102 -12.45 1.89 -7.49
C ASN A 102 -11.30 1.38 -6.61
N TRP A 103 -10.19 2.10 -6.61
CA TRP A 103 -9.01 1.74 -5.82
C TRP A 103 -8.08 2.95 -5.60
N ILE A 104 -7.24 2.84 -4.57
CA ILE A 104 -6.16 3.77 -4.26
C ILE A 104 -4.87 2.96 -4.21
N LYS A 105 -3.82 3.39 -4.91
CA LYS A 105 -2.44 2.92 -4.69
C LYS A 105 -1.58 4.06 -4.19
N THR A 106 -0.69 3.78 -3.25
CA THR A 106 0.28 4.77 -2.76
C THR A 106 1.58 4.11 -2.34
N GLY A 107 2.70 4.80 -2.53
CA GLY A 107 4.01 4.29 -2.18
C GLY A 107 5.12 5.01 -2.91
N ILE A 108 6.16 4.26 -3.27
CA ILE A 108 7.27 4.75 -4.07
C ILE A 108 6.99 4.49 -5.54
N GLU A 109 7.26 5.49 -6.37
CA GLU A 109 7.31 5.37 -7.83
C GLU A 109 8.62 5.96 -8.35
N TYR A 110 9.37 5.16 -9.09
CA TYR A 110 10.68 5.55 -9.60
C TYR A 110 10.54 6.23 -10.97
N VAL A 111 10.89 7.51 -11.03
CA VAL A 111 10.79 8.31 -12.25
C VAL A 111 12.10 9.02 -12.48
N LYS A 112 12.74 8.74 -13.63
CA LYS A 112 13.96 9.43 -14.10
C LYS A 112 15.07 9.52 -13.04
N GLY A 113 15.38 8.42 -12.36
CA GLY A 113 16.45 8.38 -11.37
C GLY A 113 16.04 8.74 -9.95
N VAL A 114 14.79 9.15 -9.73
CA VAL A 114 14.29 9.65 -8.45
C VAL A 114 13.19 8.73 -7.94
N GLN A 115 13.28 8.33 -6.66
CA GLN A 115 12.15 7.73 -5.95
C GLN A 115 11.19 8.86 -5.57
N ASN A 116 9.96 8.81 -6.04
CA ASN A 116 8.93 9.79 -5.71
C ASN A 116 7.96 9.17 -4.70
N VAL A 117 7.38 9.99 -3.83
CA VAL A 117 6.16 9.62 -3.11
C VAL A 117 5.00 9.84 -4.05
N SER A 118 4.25 8.78 -4.30
CA SER A 118 3.19 8.72 -5.31
C SER A 118 1.88 8.25 -4.69
N ALA A 119 0.77 8.82 -5.13
CA ALA A 119 -0.57 8.37 -4.82
C ALA A 119 -1.46 8.48 -6.06
N VAL A 120 -2.16 7.40 -6.38
CA VAL A 120 -3.19 7.38 -7.42
C VAL A 120 -4.52 7.04 -6.77
N VAL A 121 -5.50 7.92 -6.93
CA VAL A 121 -6.89 7.69 -6.54
C VAL A 121 -7.67 7.41 -7.81
N THR A 122 -8.26 6.23 -7.89
CA THR A 122 -9.02 5.81 -9.06
C THR A 122 -10.48 5.64 -8.71
N ARG A 123 -11.31 6.43 -9.38
CA ARG A 123 -12.77 6.29 -9.43
C ARG A 123 -13.19 6.38 -10.89
N GLU A 124 -13.30 5.22 -11.53
CA GLU A 124 -13.45 5.00 -12.98
C GLU A 124 -12.24 5.43 -13.83
N VAL A 125 -11.67 6.60 -13.52
CA VAL A 125 -10.45 7.18 -14.09
C VAL A 125 -9.44 7.45 -12.96
N SER A 126 -8.14 7.47 -13.29
CA SER A 126 -7.05 7.66 -12.33
C SER A 126 -6.66 9.13 -12.17
N ASP A 127 -6.57 9.62 -10.93
CA ASP A 127 -5.97 10.91 -10.58
C ASP A 127 -4.66 10.67 -9.85
N TRP A 128 -3.58 11.32 -10.27
CA TRP A 128 -2.22 11.04 -9.83
C TRP A 128 -1.54 12.26 -9.22
N SER A 129 -1.14 12.12 -7.96
CA SER A 129 -0.30 13.07 -7.24
C SER A 129 1.09 12.47 -7.02
N VAL A 130 2.14 13.23 -7.34
CA VAL A 130 3.53 12.79 -7.22
C VAL A 130 4.40 13.93 -6.71
N VAL A 131 5.27 13.62 -5.75
CA VAL A 131 6.25 14.57 -5.20
C VAL A 131 7.62 13.89 -5.13
N PRO A 132 8.70 14.53 -5.63
CA PRO A 132 10.05 14.01 -5.49
C PRO A 132 10.42 13.84 -4.02
N ARG A 133 10.98 12.67 -3.69
CA ARG A 133 11.55 12.45 -2.37
C ARG A 133 13.00 12.94 -2.38
N GLN A 134 13.35 13.83 -1.47
CA GLN A 134 14.70 14.42 -1.40
C GLN A 134 15.66 13.61 -0.52
N ASP A 135 15.12 12.70 0.29
CA ASP A 135 15.81 11.86 1.27
C ASP A 135 15.43 10.39 1.04
N SER A 136 16.23 9.68 0.23
CA SER A 136 16.09 8.23 0.06
C SER A 136 16.23 7.55 1.44
N PRO A 137 15.36 6.60 1.81
CA PRO A 137 15.67 5.77 2.96
C PRO A 137 16.88 4.92 2.59
N ALA A 138 17.91 4.97 3.43
CA ALA A 138 19.03 4.04 3.40
C ALA A 138 18.54 2.57 3.48
#